data_AF-A0A2R4CFQ1-F1
#
_entry.id   AF-A0A2R4CFQ1-F1
#
_cell.length_a   1.000
_cell.length_b   1.000
_cell.length_c   1.000
_cell.angle_alpha   90.00
_cell.angle_beta   90.00
_cell.angle_gamma   90.00
#
_symmetry.space_group_name_H-M   'P 1'
#
loop_
_entity.id
_entity.type
_entity.pdbx_description
1 polymer ?
#
loop_
_entity_poly.entity_id
_entity_poly.type
_entity_poly.pdbx_seq_one_letter_code
_entity_poly.pdbx_strand_id
1 'polypeptide(L)'
;MIKTKKFASALALAAATFVSQAAMAADISNPIEAIELTDNAGFFGRLITGNHADDTFTDQYSFTLGAGSSIVADLYSYSGNAKNGLDITGFGLYSSDGTLVLAGTQIETGKTDQWHLATGGLSGTGYYLQVEGSVLSRAAGSYTAALAVTPVPEPATYGMMLGGLALLGVAARRRKQQ
;
A
#
# COMPACT_ATOMS: atom_id res chain seq x y z
N MET A 1 41.33 -42.15 63.02
CA MET A 1 40.15 -41.25 62.92
C MET A 1 40.70 -39.83 62.99
N ILE A 2 40.55 -38.93 62.03
CA ILE A 2 39.34 -38.45 61.33
C ILE A 2 39.69 -38.17 59.86
N LYS A 3 38.78 -38.58 58.96
CA LYS A 3 38.83 -38.34 57.51
C LYS A 3 38.24 -36.96 57.20
N THR A 4 38.89 -36.16 56.35
CA THR A 4 38.27 -34.98 55.73
C THR A 4 38.37 -35.10 54.21
N LYS A 5 37.26 -34.79 53.56
CA LYS A 5 36.82 -35.27 52.25
C LYS A 5 37.38 -34.40 51.11
N LYS A 6 37.48 -35.04 49.94
CA LYS A 6 37.88 -34.49 48.64
C LYS A 6 37.01 -33.29 48.25
N PHE A 7 37.62 -32.15 47.93
CA PHE A 7 37.01 -31.10 47.11
C PHE A 7 37.59 -31.20 45.71
N ALA A 8 36.86 -31.93 44.86
CA ALA A 8 37.07 -31.94 43.43
C ALA A 8 35.96 -31.09 42.79
N SER A 9 36.34 -30.38 41.73
CA SER A 9 35.47 -30.05 40.59
C SER A 9 34.45 -28.92 40.76
N ALA A 10 34.85 -27.68 40.44
CA ALA A 10 33.90 -26.63 40.04
C ALA A 10 34.54 -25.49 39.20
N LEU A 11 35.49 -25.80 38.31
CA LEU A 11 36.09 -24.77 37.42
C LEU A 11 36.06 -25.15 35.93
N ALA A 12 35.13 -26.02 35.54
CA ALA A 12 34.88 -26.34 34.15
C ALA A 12 33.37 -26.37 33.93
N LEU A 13 32.82 -25.25 33.45
CA LEU A 13 31.68 -25.12 32.52
C LEU A 13 30.97 -23.76 32.70
N ALA A 14 31.68 -22.66 32.41
CA ALA A 14 31.06 -21.35 32.20
C ALA A 14 31.26 -20.85 30.76
N ALA A 15 31.34 -21.79 29.81
CA ALA A 15 31.32 -21.53 28.37
C ALA A 15 29.97 -21.98 27.80
N ALA A 16 28.88 -21.40 28.31
CA ALA A 16 27.55 -21.57 27.75
C ALA A 16 27.18 -20.31 26.97
N THR A 17 27.58 -20.30 25.70
CA THR A 17 26.81 -19.78 24.57
C THR A 17 26.13 -18.41 24.76
N PHE A 18 26.91 -17.33 24.61
CA PHE A 18 26.36 -16.11 24.01
C PHE A 18 26.27 -16.32 22.50
N VAL A 19 25.27 -17.10 22.04
CA VAL A 19 24.81 -16.93 20.66
C VAL A 19 24.17 -15.56 20.64
N SER A 20 24.86 -14.56 20.10
CA SER A 20 24.25 -13.29 19.75
C SER A 20 23.07 -13.60 18.83
N GLN A 21 21.85 -13.58 19.35
CA GLN A 21 20.67 -13.46 18.51
C GLN A 21 20.86 -12.16 17.73
N ALA A 22 21.13 -12.27 16.44
CA ALA A 22 20.93 -11.16 15.54
C ALA A 22 19.47 -10.75 15.74
N ALA A 23 19.24 -9.52 16.23
CA ALA A 23 17.91 -8.96 16.27
C ALA A 23 17.42 -8.90 14.81
N MET A 24 16.47 -9.75 14.47
CA MET A 24 15.80 -9.67 13.18
C MET A 24 14.93 -8.40 13.20
N ALA A 25 14.85 -7.70 12.07
CA ALA A 25 13.89 -6.63 11.87
C ALA A 25 12.49 -7.12 12.26
N ALA A 26 11.78 -6.42 13.14
CA ALA A 26 10.41 -6.79 13.45
C ALA A 26 9.49 -6.35 12.31
N ASP A 27 8.46 -7.16 12.05
CA ASP A 27 7.33 -6.74 11.23
C ASP A 27 6.33 -5.97 12.09
N ILE A 28 6.11 -4.70 11.75
CA ILE A 28 5.19 -3.79 12.43
C ILE A 28 4.01 -3.39 11.52
N SER A 29 3.60 -4.26 10.59
CA SER A 29 2.43 -4.07 9.74
C SER A 29 1.15 -3.91 10.55
N ASN A 30 0.27 -3.00 10.11
CA ASN A 30 -1.08 -2.88 10.66
C ASN A 30 -2.05 -3.88 10.00
N PRO A 31 -3.16 -4.22 10.66
CA PRO A 31 -4.28 -4.87 10.00
C PRO A 31 -4.76 -4.04 8.80
N ILE A 32 -5.35 -4.70 7.81
CA ILE A 32 -5.91 -4.02 6.63
C ILE A 32 -6.91 -2.94 7.05
N GLU A 33 -6.72 -1.73 6.52
CA GLU A 33 -7.58 -0.58 6.77
C GLU A 33 -8.44 -0.30 5.53
N ALA A 34 -9.64 0.26 5.72
CA ALA A 34 -10.50 0.67 4.61
C ALA A 34 -10.25 2.14 4.27
N ILE A 35 -10.06 2.45 2.99
CA ILE A 35 -10.02 3.83 2.51
C ILE A 35 -11.46 4.32 2.38
N GLU A 36 -11.81 5.35 3.15
CA GLU A 36 -13.07 6.06 2.99
C GLU A 36 -13.01 6.93 1.73
N LEU A 37 -13.84 6.59 0.74
CA LEU A 37 -13.96 7.36 -0.50
C LEU A 37 -15.16 8.32 -0.40
N THR A 38 -14.89 9.62 -0.52
CA THR A 38 -15.90 10.67 -0.64
C THR A 38 -15.78 11.30 -2.03
N ASP A 39 -16.87 11.30 -2.80
CA ASP A 39 -16.90 11.80 -4.18
C ASP A 39 -15.78 11.22 -5.06
N ASN A 40 -15.54 9.90 -4.93
CA ASN A 40 -14.51 9.14 -5.64
C ASN A 40 -13.05 9.52 -5.29
N ALA A 41 -12.80 10.20 -4.18
CA ALA A 41 -11.46 10.47 -3.70
C ALA A 41 -11.31 10.11 -2.21
N GLY A 42 -10.09 9.75 -1.80
CA GLY A 42 -9.78 9.41 -0.42
C GLY A 42 -8.30 9.63 -0.11
N PHE A 43 -7.99 9.61 1.18
CA PHE A 43 -6.62 9.69 1.69
C PHE A 43 -6.38 8.58 2.68
N PHE A 44 -5.13 8.13 2.75
CA PHE A 44 -4.68 7.20 3.77
C PHE A 44 -3.22 7.50 4.12
N GLY A 45 -2.74 6.87 5.19
CA GLY A 45 -1.38 7.10 5.66
C GLY A 45 -1.18 6.55 7.05
N ARG A 46 0.05 6.66 7.52
CA ARG A 46 0.43 6.15 8.82
C ARG A 46 1.52 7.02 9.42
N LEU A 47 1.40 7.26 10.73
CA LEU A 47 2.50 7.72 11.57
C LEU A 47 3.10 6.51 12.29
N ILE A 48 4.38 6.26 12.08
CA ILE A 48 5.18 5.31 12.85
C ILE A 48 5.89 6.11 13.93
N THR A 49 5.61 5.80 15.19
CA THR A 49 6.25 6.47 16.33
C THR A 49 7.73 6.07 16.44
N GLY A 50 8.48 6.74 17.32
CA GLY A 50 9.91 6.43 17.46
C GLY A 50 10.18 5.04 18.05
N ASN A 51 11.46 4.63 18.03
CA ASN A 51 12.01 3.36 18.51
C ASN A 51 11.72 2.11 17.68
N HIS A 52 11.39 2.28 16.40
CA HIS A 52 11.19 1.18 15.44
C HIS A 52 12.34 1.02 14.45
N ALA A 53 13.55 1.51 14.78
CA ALA A 53 14.68 1.45 13.85
C ALA A 53 14.92 0.01 13.36
N ASP A 54 15.15 -0.12 12.05
CA ASP A 54 15.36 -1.37 11.31
C ASP A 54 14.11 -2.26 11.18
N ASP A 55 12.97 -1.92 11.79
CA ASP A 55 11.70 -2.63 11.59
C ASP A 55 11.17 -2.43 10.16
N THR A 56 10.40 -3.40 9.67
CA THR A 56 9.74 -3.38 8.35
C THR A 56 8.23 -3.35 8.49
N PHE A 57 7.53 -2.88 7.47
CA PHE A 57 6.07 -2.91 7.43
C PHE A 57 5.54 -3.18 6.01
N THR A 58 4.34 -3.74 5.95
CA THR A 58 3.52 -3.98 4.77
C THR A 58 2.09 -3.59 5.11
N ASP A 59 1.75 -2.33 4.90
CA ASP A 59 0.43 -1.81 5.23
C ASP A 59 -0.50 -1.92 4.02
N GLN A 60 -1.73 -2.37 4.26
CA GLN A 60 -2.73 -2.62 3.23
C GLN A 60 -3.96 -1.75 3.44
N TYR A 61 -4.42 -1.13 2.35
CA TYR A 61 -5.53 -0.19 2.33
C TYR A 61 -6.55 -0.61 1.29
N SER A 62 -7.63 -1.23 1.75
CA SER A 62 -8.72 -1.75 0.94
C SER A 62 -9.71 -0.67 0.51
N PHE A 63 -10.30 -0.85 -0.67
CA PHE A 63 -11.38 0.00 -1.16
C PHE A 63 -12.23 -0.76 -2.17
N THR A 64 -13.43 -0.27 -2.41
CA THR A 64 -14.35 -0.85 -3.40
C THR A 64 -14.47 0.07 -4.60
N LEU A 65 -14.63 -0.54 -5.77
CA LEU A 65 -14.76 0.17 -7.04
C LEU A 65 -16.01 -0.30 -7.78
N GLY A 66 -16.61 0.62 -8.53
CA GLY A 66 -17.51 0.24 -9.62
C GLY A 66 -16.75 -0.48 -10.74
N ALA A 67 -17.43 -1.39 -11.43
CA ALA A 67 -16.83 -2.11 -12.56
C ALA A 67 -16.39 -1.14 -13.66
N GLY A 68 -15.19 -1.33 -14.19
CA GLY A 68 -14.59 -0.49 -15.21
C GLY A 68 -13.93 0.78 -14.67
N SER A 69 -14.05 1.13 -13.38
CA SER A 69 -13.37 2.30 -12.83
C SER A 69 -11.85 2.20 -12.95
N SER A 70 -11.20 3.34 -13.19
CA SER A 70 -9.74 3.47 -13.13
C SER A 70 -9.35 4.19 -11.84
N ILE A 71 -8.13 3.99 -11.38
CA ILE A 71 -7.57 4.70 -10.23
C ILE A 71 -6.27 5.41 -10.56
N VAL A 72 -6.04 6.50 -9.84
CA VAL A 72 -4.74 7.17 -9.72
C VAL A 72 -4.43 7.33 -8.24
N ALA A 73 -3.22 7.00 -7.83
CA ALA A 73 -2.75 7.17 -6.47
C ALA A 73 -1.32 7.68 -6.43
N ASP A 74 -1.07 8.63 -5.54
CA ASP A 74 0.25 9.18 -5.27
C ASP A 74 0.56 9.03 -3.79
N LEU A 75 1.74 8.50 -3.47
CA LEU A 75 2.23 8.30 -2.11
C LEU A 75 3.48 9.14 -1.88
N TYR A 76 3.54 9.75 -0.70
CA TYR A 76 4.69 10.53 -0.24
C TYR A 76 5.09 10.09 1.16
N SER A 77 6.39 9.89 1.37
CA SER A 77 7.02 9.91 2.69
C SER A 77 8.03 11.06 2.75
N TYR A 78 8.05 11.77 3.87
CA TYR A 78 9.00 12.86 4.10
C TYR A 78 9.90 12.51 5.27
N SER A 79 11.19 12.37 4.98
CA SER A 79 12.23 12.33 5.98
C SER A 79 13.01 13.65 5.95
N GLY A 80 13.45 14.15 7.11
CA GLY A 80 14.30 15.35 7.12
C GLY A 80 15.60 15.18 6.29
N ASN A 81 16.04 13.93 6.08
CA ASN A 81 17.16 13.50 5.27
C ASN A 81 17.06 11.98 4.99
N ALA A 82 17.83 11.48 4.01
CA ALA A 82 17.82 10.09 3.55
C ALA A 82 18.30 9.00 4.54
N LYS A 83 18.58 9.35 5.80
CA LYS A 83 18.99 8.40 6.85
C LYS A 83 18.05 8.42 8.05
N ASN A 84 16.90 9.07 7.92
CA ASN A 84 15.97 9.28 9.01
C ASN A 84 14.55 8.94 8.55
N GLY A 85 13.62 8.61 9.44
CA GLY A 85 12.23 8.36 9.06
C GLY A 85 12.04 7.02 8.36
N LEU A 86 11.29 7.01 7.25
CA LEU A 86 10.93 5.80 6.50
C LEU A 86 11.69 5.74 5.18
N ASP A 87 11.94 4.52 4.72
CA ASP A 87 12.30 4.18 3.35
C ASP A 87 11.15 3.35 2.75
N ILE A 88 10.43 3.93 1.79
CA ILE A 88 9.34 3.27 1.09
C ILE A 88 9.92 2.47 -0.07
N THR A 89 9.92 1.16 0.11
CA THR A 89 10.53 0.19 -0.80
C THR A 89 9.54 -0.37 -1.82
N GLY A 90 8.24 -0.23 -1.57
CA GLY A 90 7.21 -0.71 -2.48
C GLY A 90 5.88 0.04 -2.34
N PHE A 91 5.25 0.27 -3.49
CA PHE A 91 3.87 0.71 -3.57
C PHE A 91 3.19 -0.04 -4.72
N GLY A 92 2.03 -0.65 -4.47
CA GLY A 92 1.36 -1.47 -5.49
C GLY A 92 -0.14 -1.61 -5.28
N LEU A 93 -0.83 -1.88 -6.38
CA LEU A 93 -2.24 -2.26 -6.40
C LEU A 93 -2.35 -3.78 -6.49
N TYR A 94 -3.15 -4.33 -5.59
CA TYR A 94 -3.42 -5.76 -5.51
C TYR A 94 -4.93 -6.03 -5.58
N SER A 95 -5.28 -7.17 -6.17
CA SER A 95 -6.63 -7.74 -6.09
C SER A 95 -6.87 -8.29 -4.69
N SER A 96 -8.13 -8.39 -4.27
CA SER A 96 -8.51 -8.95 -2.96
C SER A 96 -8.03 -10.39 -2.72
N ASP A 97 -7.66 -11.12 -3.77
CA ASP A 97 -7.07 -12.46 -3.68
C ASP A 97 -5.55 -12.46 -3.45
N GLY A 98 -4.92 -11.29 -3.37
CA GLY A 98 -3.48 -11.13 -3.18
C GLY A 98 -2.67 -11.06 -4.49
N THR A 99 -3.31 -11.10 -5.65
CA THR A 99 -2.60 -10.99 -6.93
C THR A 99 -2.18 -9.54 -7.18
N LEU A 100 -0.89 -9.32 -7.47
CA LEU A 100 -0.40 -8.01 -7.93
C LEU A 100 -1.07 -7.64 -9.25
N VAL A 101 -1.77 -6.51 -9.27
CA VAL A 101 -2.41 -5.94 -10.47
C VAL A 101 -1.44 -4.99 -11.17
N LEU A 102 -0.83 -4.08 -10.39
CA LEU A 102 0.09 -3.09 -10.91
C LEU A 102 1.08 -2.65 -9.82
N ALA A 103 2.38 -2.69 -10.13
CA ALA A 103 3.39 -2.04 -9.30
C ALA A 103 3.42 -0.54 -9.59
N GLY A 104 3.53 0.27 -8.54
CA GLY A 104 3.75 1.71 -8.63
C GLY A 104 5.14 2.03 -9.19
N THR A 105 5.30 3.26 -9.68
CA THR A 105 6.57 3.80 -10.15
C THR A 105 7.14 4.73 -9.08
N GLN A 106 8.36 4.46 -8.61
CA GLN A 106 9.10 5.36 -7.73
C GLN A 106 9.60 6.57 -8.53
N ILE A 107 9.23 7.77 -8.10
CA ILE A 107 9.60 9.05 -8.73
C ILE A 107 10.80 9.69 -8.01
N GLU A 108 10.78 9.66 -6.67
CA GLU A 108 11.82 10.22 -5.81
C GLU A 108 12.14 9.23 -4.69
N THR A 109 13.37 9.24 -4.20
CA THR A 109 13.76 8.48 -3.01
C THR A 109 14.82 9.19 -2.15
N GLY A 110 14.85 8.85 -0.86
CA GLY A 110 15.86 9.27 0.10
C GLY A 110 15.28 10.27 1.09
N LYS A 111 15.43 11.57 0.83
CA LYS A 111 14.83 12.60 1.71
C LYS A 111 13.30 12.61 1.57
N THR A 112 12.81 12.41 0.36
CA THR A 112 11.40 12.22 0.08
C THR A 112 11.31 10.94 -0.71
N ASP A 113 10.41 10.06 -0.31
CA ASP A 113 9.99 8.97 -1.19
C ASP A 113 8.68 9.38 -1.84
N GLN A 114 8.63 9.32 -3.16
CA GLN A 114 7.44 9.58 -3.95
C GLN A 114 7.16 8.40 -4.85
N TRP A 115 5.92 7.93 -4.84
CA TRP A 115 5.44 6.86 -5.71
C TRP A 115 4.17 7.29 -6.42
N HIS A 116 4.05 6.87 -7.67
CA HIS A 116 2.88 7.11 -8.51
C HIS A 116 2.32 5.81 -9.06
N LEU A 117 1.00 5.68 -9.07
CA LEU A 117 0.29 4.53 -9.62
C LEU A 117 -0.94 5.04 -10.39
N ALA A 118 -1.06 4.64 -11.66
CA ALA A 118 -2.22 4.94 -12.47
C ALA A 118 -2.62 3.71 -13.29
N THR A 119 -3.91 3.39 -13.27
CA THR A 119 -4.48 2.22 -13.96
C THR A 119 -5.38 2.64 -15.10
N GLY A 120 -5.65 1.70 -16.01
CA GLY A 120 -6.84 1.74 -16.86
C GLY A 120 -8.05 1.12 -16.16
N GLY A 121 -9.14 0.92 -16.90
CA GLY A 121 -10.37 0.37 -16.34
C GLY A 121 -10.18 -1.00 -15.71
N LEU A 122 -10.53 -1.12 -14.44
CA LEU A 122 -10.39 -2.33 -13.63
C LEU A 122 -11.66 -3.18 -13.69
N SER A 123 -11.52 -4.50 -13.78
CA SER A 123 -12.65 -5.43 -14.04
C SER A 123 -13.22 -6.12 -12.79
N GLY A 124 -12.42 -6.26 -11.73
CA GLY A 124 -12.84 -6.77 -10.42
C GLY A 124 -13.51 -5.72 -9.53
N THR A 125 -14.03 -6.17 -8.38
CA THR A 125 -14.82 -5.34 -7.45
C THR A 125 -14.13 -5.07 -6.10
N GLY A 126 -12.98 -5.70 -5.84
CA GLY A 126 -12.25 -5.58 -4.58
C GLY A 126 -10.75 -5.46 -4.81
N TYR A 127 -10.16 -4.40 -4.27
CA TYR A 127 -8.73 -4.12 -4.38
C TYR A 127 -8.18 -3.56 -3.07
N TYR A 128 -6.87 -3.59 -2.94
CA TYR A 128 -6.17 -2.83 -1.93
C TYR A 128 -4.87 -2.25 -2.50
N LEU A 129 -4.49 -1.08 -1.99
CA LEU A 129 -3.15 -0.54 -2.15
C LEU A 129 -2.28 -1.08 -1.03
N GLN A 130 -1.06 -1.49 -1.37
CA GLN A 130 -0.06 -1.95 -0.41
C GLN A 130 1.11 -0.99 -0.40
N VAL A 131 1.56 -0.64 0.79
CA VAL A 131 2.76 0.16 1.05
C VAL A 131 3.75 -0.70 1.81
N GLU A 132 4.93 -0.88 1.24
CA GLU A 132 6.04 -1.59 1.86
C GLU A 132 7.15 -0.61 2.21
N GLY A 133 7.76 -0.80 3.35
CA GLY A 133 8.90 0.01 3.73
C GLY A 133 9.64 -0.48 4.96
N SER A 134 10.69 0.25 5.29
CA SER A 134 11.50 0.06 6.49
C SER A 134 11.68 1.37 7.24
N VAL A 135 11.94 1.27 8.54
CA VAL A 135 12.19 2.44 9.40
C VAL A 135 13.70 2.65 9.52
N LEU A 136 14.21 3.74 8.98
CA LEU A 136 15.65 4.02 8.90
C LEU A 136 16.27 4.47 10.22
N SER A 137 15.47 4.89 11.20
CA SER A 137 15.97 5.44 12.45
C SER A 137 14.99 5.31 13.62
N ARG A 138 15.43 5.70 14.82
CA ARG A 138 14.56 5.71 16.01
C ARG A 138 13.61 6.92 16.04
N ALA A 139 13.69 7.82 15.07
CA ALA A 139 12.77 8.96 14.98
C ALA A 139 11.42 8.50 14.41
N ALA A 140 10.38 9.27 14.67
CA ALA A 140 9.10 9.03 14.03
C ALA A 140 9.21 9.28 12.51
N GLY A 141 8.44 8.51 11.75
CA GLY A 141 8.33 8.63 10.30
C GLY A 141 6.88 8.49 9.86
N SER A 142 6.53 9.04 8.72
CA SER A 142 5.16 8.92 8.20
C SER A 142 5.15 8.88 6.68
N TYR A 143 4.12 8.24 6.15
CA TYR A 143 3.74 8.39 4.75
C TYR A 143 2.26 8.77 4.67
N THR A 144 1.88 9.40 3.56
CA THR A 144 0.50 9.66 3.20
C THR A 144 0.31 9.41 1.72
N ALA A 145 -0.89 9.03 1.33
CA ALA A 145 -1.26 8.85 -0.06
C ALA A 145 -2.66 9.38 -0.31
N ALA A 146 -2.86 9.86 -1.52
CA ALA A 146 -4.15 10.22 -2.06
C ALA A 146 -4.56 9.18 -3.10
N LEU A 147 -5.83 8.81 -3.10
CA LEU A 147 -6.45 7.93 -4.09
C LEU A 147 -7.59 8.69 -4.77
N ALA A 148 -7.57 8.73 -6.10
CA ALA A 148 -8.66 9.21 -6.92
C ALA A 148 -9.16 8.07 -7.82
N VAL A 149 -10.47 7.88 -7.80
CA VAL A 149 -11.20 6.92 -8.63
C VAL A 149 -11.90 7.68 -9.75
N THR A 150 -11.70 7.25 -10.98
CA THR A 150 -12.39 7.80 -12.15
C THR A 150 -13.30 6.71 -12.72
N PRO A 151 -14.64 6.86 -12.58
CA PRO A 151 -15.56 5.97 -13.27
C PRO A 151 -15.33 6.07 -14.77
N VAL A 152 -15.21 4.93 -15.47
CA VAL A 152 -15.20 4.96 -16.94
C VAL A 152 -16.60 5.37 -17.42
N PRO A 153 -16.73 6.37 -18.31
CA PRO A 153 -18.02 6.74 -18.87
C PRO A 153 -18.69 5.51 -19.50
N GLU A 154 -19.87 5.16 -19.01
CA GLU A 154 -20.54 3.95 -19.45
C GLU A 154 -20.76 3.99 -20.98
N PRO A 155 -20.48 2.88 -21.70
CA PRO A 155 -20.82 2.76 -23.12
C PRO A 155 -22.31 3.05 -23.39
N ALA A 156 -23.16 2.84 -22.39
CA ALA A 156 -24.58 3.15 -22.45
C ALA A 156 -24.86 4.63 -22.71
N THR A 157 -24.06 5.58 -22.24
CA THR A 157 -24.24 7.01 -22.55
C THR A 157 -24.07 7.25 -24.04
N TYR A 158 -23.03 6.68 -24.64
CA TYR A 158 -22.81 6.76 -26.09
C TYR A 158 -23.86 5.96 -26.87
N GLY A 159 -24.26 4.78 -26.37
CA GLY A 159 -25.32 3.96 -26.95
C GLY A 159 -26.68 4.64 -26.93
N MET A 160 -27.05 5.32 -25.85
CA MET A 160 -28.28 6.09 -25.69
C MET A 160 -28.25 7.36 -26.53
N MET A 161 -27.09 8.03 -26.64
CA MET A 161 -26.90 9.15 -27.56
C MET A 161 -27.09 8.71 -29.02
N LEU A 162 -26.43 7.62 -29.43
CA LEU A 162 -26.58 7.05 -30.77
C LEU A 162 -28.01 6.53 -31.02
N GLY A 163 -28.63 5.90 -30.02
CA GLY A 163 -30.02 5.46 -30.05
C GLY A 163 -30.97 6.65 -30.21
N GLY A 164 -30.74 7.74 -29.47
CA GLY A 164 -31.48 8.98 -29.60
C GLY A 164 -31.34 9.60 -30.99
N LEU A 165 -30.12 9.64 -31.54
CA LEU A 165 -29.86 10.11 -32.89
C LEU A 165 -30.54 9.25 -33.97
N ALA A 166 -30.53 7.92 -33.79
CA ALA A 166 -31.22 7.01 -34.69
C ALA A 166 -32.75 7.25 -34.70
N LEU A 167 -33.36 7.44 -33.53
CA LEU A 167 -34.78 7.77 -33.39
C LEU A 167 -35.11 9.11 -34.06
N LEU A 168 -34.28 10.13 -33.85
CA LEU A 168 -34.43 11.45 -34.50
C LEU A 168 -34.32 11.33 -36.02
N GLY A 169 -33.37 10.54 -36.53
CA GLY A 169 -33.20 10.27 -37.97
C GLY A 169 -34.43 9.61 -38.59
N VAL A 170 -35.01 8.60 -37.91
CA VAL A 170 -36.25 7.95 -38.37
C VAL A 170 -37.45 8.90 -38.35
N ALA A 171 -37.59 9.70 -37.30
CA ALA A 171 -38.67 10.68 -37.18
C ALA A 171 -38.60 11.77 -38.27
N ALA A 172 -37.41 12.29 -38.55
CA ALA A 172 -37.18 13.24 -39.62
C ALA A 172 -37.52 12.66 -41.01
N ARG A 173 -37.18 11.40 -41.27
CA ARG A 173 -37.53 10.71 -42.52
C ARG A 173 -39.05 10.58 -42.69
N ARG A 174 -39.79 10.24 -41.63
CA ARG A 174 -41.26 10.12 -41.68
C ARG A 174 -41.94 11.45 -42.02
N ARG A 175 -41.46 12.57 -41.45
CA ARG A 175 -41.97 13.92 -41.74
C ARG A 175 -41.77 14.36 -43.19
N LYS A 176 -40.73 13.85 -43.87
CA LYS A 176 -40.48 14.16 -45.29
C LYS A 176 -41.33 13.31 -46.24
N GLN A 177 -41.88 12.20 -45.75
CA GLN A 177 -42.73 11.28 -46.53
C GLN A 177 -44.23 11.54 -46.32
N GLN A 178 -44.58 12.40 -45.38
CA GLN A 178 -45.90 13.00 -45.21
C GLN A 178 -45.92 14.37 -45.91
#